data_AF-A0A3N5K4S3-F1
#
_entry.id   AF-A0A3N5K4S3-F1
#
_cell.length_a   1.000
_cell.length_b   1.000
_cell.length_c   1.000
_cell.angle_alpha   90.00
_cell.angle_beta   90.00
_cell.angle_gamma   90.00
#
_symmetry.space_group_name_H-M   'P 1'
#
loop_
_entity.id
_entity.type
_entity.pdbx_description
1 polymer ?
#
loop_
_entity_poly.entity_id
_entity_poly.type
_entity_poly.pdbx_seq_one_letter_code
_entity_poly.pdbx_strand_id
1 'polypeptide(L)'
;MTGAEQPRRHRLPLRLRVTATFALLALATTSAASLTTYFLARTYMLQQREDVATRQALVNARLASSLLSSEPPEPEQVVGAVTGEAGTQVLVHFRGRWYTSAVSLDPAQLPESIAQLVEDGSVARQRVTTPGGTSVIVGVPIRSAQALYYEVSSLRVLSRTLSILATSLLVASVITTVASAAAGLIVSRRLLSPLRRMSDVAVDIAEGDLNRRLDAAGDDDLEPLVDSFNHMVDSIHARIERDARFASDVSHELRTPLTALSTAASVVRGRAPEMPPRAATAVQVLATQVDYFERLVLDLLEISRLDAGAERVSLEPVDLLSFLRRVSSQLEGPPPDVDTEGPWAVTLDTRRVERIM
;
A
#
# COMPACT_ATOMS: atom_id res chain seq x y z
N MET A 1 40.08 13.15 2.45
CA MET A 1 39.19 12.11 1.89
C MET A 1 37.96 12.04 2.78
N THR A 2 36.96 12.86 2.49
CA THR A 2 35.71 12.99 3.26
C THR A 2 34.62 12.23 2.52
N GLY A 3 34.20 11.10 3.08
CA GLY A 3 33.06 10.32 2.60
C GLY A 3 31.78 11.11 2.83
N ALA A 4 31.13 11.53 1.74
CA ALA A 4 29.80 12.11 1.79
C ALA A 4 28.79 10.98 2.04
N GLU A 5 28.24 10.94 3.26
CA GLU A 5 27.03 10.17 3.56
C GLU A 5 25.89 10.67 2.67
N GLN A 6 25.48 9.86 1.70
CA GLN A 6 24.28 10.13 0.93
C GLN A 6 23.05 9.92 1.84
N PRO A 7 22.10 10.86 1.89
CA PRO A 7 20.90 10.71 2.70
C PRO A 7 20.04 9.57 2.14
N ARG A 8 19.85 8.51 2.94
CA ARG A 8 18.91 7.43 2.67
C ARG A 8 17.51 8.03 2.50
N ARG A 9 17.08 8.24 1.25
CA ARG A 9 15.69 8.62 0.94
C ARG A 9 14.78 7.52 1.49
N HIS A 10 14.08 7.81 2.60
CA HIS A 10 13.03 6.95 3.12
C HIS A 10 11.92 6.80 2.07
N ARG A 11 12.03 5.77 1.25
CA ARG A 11 10.95 5.37 0.35
C ARG A 11 9.82 4.84 1.22
N LEU A 12 8.67 5.50 1.17
CA LEU A 12 7.46 5.06 1.86
C LEU A 12 7.18 3.59 1.52
N PRO A 13 6.75 2.77 2.50
CA PRO A 13 6.47 1.35 2.27
C PRO A 13 5.45 1.20 1.13
N LEU A 14 5.63 0.19 0.27
CA LEU A 14 4.80 -0.01 -0.93
C LEU A 14 3.30 -0.01 -0.61
N ARG A 15 2.92 -0.55 0.56
CA ARG A 15 1.54 -0.52 1.08
C ARG A 15 0.99 0.90 1.21
N LEU A 16 1.76 1.81 1.80
CA LEU A 16 1.34 3.21 1.96
C LEU A 16 1.18 3.91 0.61
N ARG A 17 2.04 3.58 -0.37
CA ARG A 17 1.97 4.13 -1.72
C ARG A 17 0.68 3.69 -2.42
N VAL A 18 0.36 2.39 -2.39
CA VAL A 18 -0.89 1.87 -3.00
C VAL A 18 -2.12 2.47 -2.33
N THR A 19 -2.14 2.55 -1.00
CA THR A 19 -3.29 3.12 -0.28
C THR A 19 -3.44 4.61 -0.57
N ALA A 20 -2.33 5.34 -0.66
CA ALA A 20 -2.33 6.75 -1.00
C ALA A 20 -2.81 6.96 -2.44
N THR A 21 -2.41 6.12 -3.40
CA THR A 21 -2.89 6.24 -4.80
C THR A 21 -4.39 5.98 -4.91
N PHE A 22 -4.93 4.98 -4.21
CA PHE A 22 -6.38 4.72 -4.18
C PHE A 22 -7.13 5.88 -3.53
N ALA A 23 -6.66 6.39 -2.40
CA ALA A 23 -7.27 7.52 -1.70
C ALA A 23 -7.22 8.81 -2.54
N LEU A 24 -6.08 9.12 -3.16
CA LEU A 24 -5.92 10.31 -4.00
C LEU A 24 -6.77 10.24 -5.27
N LEU A 25 -6.82 9.07 -5.92
CA LEU A 25 -7.67 8.88 -7.09
C LEU A 25 -9.15 9.05 -6.72
N ALA A 26 -9.60 8.41 -5.64
CA ALA A 26 -10.96 8.55 -5.16
C ALA A 26 -11.30 10.00 -4.77
N LEU A 27 -10.39 10.68 -4.08
CA LEU A 27 -10.57 12.08 -3.72
C LEU A 27 -10.68 12.96 -4.97
N ALA A 28 -9.81 12.77 -5.96
CA ALA A 28 -9.82 13.53 -7.20
C ALA A 28 -11.12 13.32 -7.98
N THR A 29 -11.56 12.06 -8.17
CA THR A 29 -12.77 11.74 -8.92
C THR A 29 -14.04 12.22 -8.20
N THR A 30 -14.15 11.99 -6.89
CA THR A 30 -15.31 12.44 -6.10
C THR A 30 -15.38 13.95 -5.94
N SER A 31 -14.23 14.63 -5.81
CA SER A 31 -14.19 16.10 -5.77
C SER A 31 -14.59 16.69 -7.12
N ALA A 32 -14.09 16.14 -8.23
CA ALA A 32 -14.47 16.58 -9.57
C ALA A 32 -15.97 16.38 -9.84
N ALA A 33 -16.52 15.22 -9.48
CA ALA A 33 -17.94 14.94 -9.60
C ALA A 33 -18.77 15.89 -8.73
N SER A 34 -18.44 16.04 -7.45
CA SER A 34 -19.14 16.92 -6.51
C SER A 34 -19.10 18.39 -6.93
N LEU A 35 -17.96 18.90 -7.38
CA LEU A 35 -17.83 20.26 -7.90
C LEU A 35 -18.73 20.45 -9.12
N THR A 36 -18.68 19.52 -10.07
CA THR A 36 -19.49 19.59 -11.29
C THR A 36 -20.98 19.57 -10.95
N THR A 37 -21.42 18.65 -10.08
CA THR A 37 -22.81 18.56 -9.62
C THR A 37 -23.25 19.85 -8.92
N TYR A 38 -22.43 20.40 -8.01
CA TYR A 38 -22.76 21.62 -7.30
C TYR A 38 -22.88 22.82 -8.25
N PHE A 39 -21.93 23.01 -9.16
CA PHE A 39 -21.97 24.12 -10.12
C PHE A 39 -23.15 24.01 -11.06
N LEU A 40 -23.44 22.80 -11.56
CA LEU A 40 -24.57 22.57 -12.44
C LEU A 40 -25.90 22.83 -11.71
N ALA A 41 -26.07 22.27 -10.50
CA ALA A 41 -27.26 22.50 -9.68
C ALA A 41 -27.44 23.97 -9.31
N ARG A 42 -26.36 24.65 -8.90
CA ARG A 42 -26.38 26.09 -8.58
C ARG A 42 -26.82 26.92 -9.76
N THR A 43 -26.25 26.68 -10.94
CA THR A 43 -26.55 27.44 -12.15
C THR A 43 -27.98 27.21 -12.60
N TYR A 44 -28.41 25.94 -12.65
CA TYR A 44 -29.78 25.55 -13.00
C TYR A 44 -30.81 26.16 -12.04
N MET A 45 -30.63 25.98 -10.74
CA MET A 45 -31.59 26.45 -9.74
C MET A 45 -31.65 27.98 -9.66
N LEU A 46 -30.53 28.69 -9.83
CA LEU A 46 -30.51 30.15 -9.89
C LEU A 46 -31.29 30.66 -11.11
N GLN A 47 -30.98 30.11 -12.29
CA GLN A 47 -31.63 30.52 -13.53
C GLN A 47 -33.14 30.20 -13.48
N GLN A 48 -33.51 29.01 -13.00
CA GLN A 48 -34.90 28.63 -12.81
C GLN A 48 -35.63 29.57 -11.84
N ARG A 49 -34.99 29.94 -10.72
CA ARG A 49 -35.59 30.87 -9.74
C ARG A 49 -35.76 32.27 -10.32
N GLU A 50 -34.78 32.77 -11.06
CA GLU A 50 -34.86 34.08 -11.74
C GLU A 50 -35.96 34.09 -12.83
N ASP A 51 -36.09 33.01 -13.60
CA ASP A 51 -37.12 32.90 -14.65
C ASP A 51 -38.53 32.81 -14.05
N VAL A 52 -38.70 32.04 -12.96
CA VAL A 52 -39.96 31.98 -12.22
C VAL A 52 -40.31 33.34 -11.64
N ALA A 53 -39.36 34.02 -10.98
CA ALA A 53 -39.58 35.36 -10.43
C ALA A 53 -39.96 36.37 -11.53
N THR A 54 -39.32 36.30 -12.70
CA THR A 54 -39.63 37.21 -13.82
C THR A 54 -41.03 36.96 -14.38
N ARG A 55 -41.42 35.69 -14.58
CA ARG A 55 -42.77 35.35 -15.05
C ARG A 55 -43.83 35.75 -14.04
N GLN A 56 -43.58 35.54 -12.75
CA GLN A 56 -44.51 35.91 -11.68
C GLN A 56 -44.68 37.43 -11.61
N ALA A 57 -43.58 38.19 -11.64
CA ALA A 57 -43.63 39.65 -11.66
C ALA A 57 -44.40 40.21 -12.87
N LEU A 58 -44.28 39.59 -14.05
CA LEU A 58 -45.07 39.99 -15.22
C LEU A 58 -46.56 39.71 -15.04
N VAL A 59 -46.94 38.60 -14.41
CA VAL A 59 -48.34 38.29 -14.10
C VAL A 59 -48.89 39.27 -13.06
N ASN A 60 -48.15 39.51 -11.99
CA ASN A 60 -48.52 40.44 -10.93
C ASN A 60 -48.59 41.89 -11.45
N ALA A 61 -47.69 42.30 -12.34
CA ALA A 61 -47.73 43.62 -12.98
C ALA A 61 -48.95 43.82 -13.88
N ARG A 62 -49.47 42.76 -14.51
CA ARG A 62 -50.75 42.83 -15.25
C ARG A 62 -51.94 43.05 -14.31
N LEU A 63 -51.95 42.38 -13.16
CA LEU A 63 -52.96 42.60 -12.12
C LEU A 63 -52.85 44.02 -11.55
N ALA A 64 -51.62 44.48 -11.28
CA ALA A 64 -51.33 45.85 -10.86
C ALA A 64 -51.85 46.86 -11.90
N SER A 65 -51.61 46.61 -13.18
CA SER A 65 -52.14 47.45 -14.26
C SER A 65 -53.65 47.54 -14.24
N SER A 66 -54.38 46.44 -13.98
CA SER A 66 -55.84 46.47 -13.92
C SER A 66 -56.37 47.27 -12.73
N LEU A 67 -55.73 47.18 -11.57
CA LEU A 67 -56.11 47.91 -10.35
C LEU A 67 -55.69 49.39 -10.36
N LEU A 68 -54.61 49.73 -11.07
CA LEU A 68 -54.19 51.12 -11.23
C LEU A 68 -54.99 51.85 -12.32
N SER A 69 -55.62 51.11 -13.23
CA SER A 69 -56.48 51.66 -14.28
C SER A 69 -57.96 51.69 -13.89
N SER A 70 -58.33 51.20 -12.70
CA SER A 70 -59.70 51.31 -12.18
C SER A 70 -60.03 52.75 -11.80
N GLU A 71 -61.32 53.06 -11.68
CA GLU A 71 -61.80 54.39 -11.31
C GLU A 71 -62.69 54.28 -10.05
N PRO A 72 -62.18 54.66 -8.86
CA PRO A 72 -60.85 55.24 -8.58
C PRO A 72 -59.70 54.20 -8.64
N PRO A 73 -58.44 54.66 -8.86
CA PRO A 73 -57.27 53.78 -8.85
C PRO A 73 -56.93 53.34 -7.43
N GLU A 74 -56.58 52.06 -7.26
CA GLU A 74 -56.38 51.45 -5.93
C GLU A 74 -54.94 50.94 -5.71
N PRO A 75 -53.94 51.83 -5.58
CA PRO A 75 -52.53 51.44 -5.46
C PRO A 75 -52.24 50.65 -4.18
N GLU A 76 -52.99 50.88 -3.10
CA GLU A 76 -52.85 50.13 -1.84
C GLU A 76 -53.28 48.67 -2.00
N GLN A 77 -54.30 48.39 -2.84
CA GLN A 77 -54.75 47.04 -3.11
C GLN A 77 -53.75 46.24 -3.96
N VAL A 78 -53.04 46.89 -4.89
CA VAL A 78 -51.97 46.25 -5.68
C VAL A 78 -50.93 45.63 -4.76
N VAL A 79 -50.53 46.43 -3.78
CA VAL A 79 -49.51 46.07 -2.82
C VAL A 79 -50.02 44.97 -1.88
N GLY A 80 -51.27 45.04 -1.43
CA GLY A 80 -51.90 44.01 -0.59
C GLY A 80 -52.12 42.67 -1.30
N ALA A 81 -52.50 42.69 -2.58
CA ALA A 81 -52.84 41.48 -3.35
C ALA A 81 -51.66 40.53 -3.59
N VAL A 82 -50.43 41.07 -3.66
CA VAL A 82 -49.23 40.28 -4.00
C VAL A 82 -48.44 39.84 -2.75
N THR A 83 -48.81 40.32 -1.55
CA THR A 83 -48.07 40.06 -0.29
C THR A 83 -48.16 38.60 0.18
N GLY A 84 -48.96 37.74 -0.47
CA GLY A 84 -49.23 36.37 -0.02
C GLY A 84 -48.06 35.38 -0.13
N GLU A 85 -47.00 35.69 -0.89
CA GLU A 85 -45.87 34.77 -1.08
C GLU A 85 -44.74 35.08 -0.08
N ALA A 86 -44.41 34.13 0.79
CA ALA A 86 -43.42 34.31 1.85
C ALA A 86 -42.04 34.71 1.28
N GLY A 87 -41.60 35.94 1.59
CA GLY A 87 -40.32 36.48 1.15
C GLY A 87 -40.35 37.21 -0.20
N THR A 88 -41.54 37.54 -0.70
CA THR A 88 -41.76 38.43 -1.84
C THR A 88 -42.24 39.80 -1.33
N GLN A 89 -41.59 40.87 -1.80
CA GLN A 89 -41.96 42.26 -1.48
C GLN A 89 -42.21 43.03 -2.76
N VAL A 90 -43.19 43.93 -2.74
CA VAL A 90 -43.64 44.67 -3.91
C VAL A 90 -43.53 46.17 -3.67
N LEU A 91 -43.08 46.88 -4.70
CA LEU A 91 -42.99 48.32 -4.73
C LEU A 91 -43.66 48.83 -6.01
N VAL A 92 -44.50 49.83 -5.86
CA VAL A 92 -45.20 50.47 -6.96
C VAL A 92 -44.93 51.97 -6.89
N HIS A 93 -44.37 52.52 -7.96
CA HIS A 93 -44.27 53.97 -8.16
C HIS A 93 -45.44 54.43 -9.03
N PHE A 94 -46.36 55.18 -8.47
CA PHE A 94 -47.55 55.69 -9.16
C PHE A 94 -47.79 57.15 -8.82
N ARG A 95 -47.91 58.01 -9.84
CA ARG A 95 -48.13 59.46 -9.72
C ARG A 95 -47.16 60.16 -8.74
N GLY A 96 -45.88 59.81 -8.80
CA GLY A 96 -44.82 60.41 -7.97
C GLY A 96 -44.79 59.95 -6.51
N ARG A 97 -45.57 58.91 -6.14
CA ARG A 97 -45.57 58.32 -4.79
C ARG A 97 -45.23 56.84 -4.87
N TRP A 98 -44.47 56.38 -3.88
CA TRP A 98 -44.15 54.98 -3.69
C TRP A 98 -45.14 54.30 -2.75
N TYR A 99 -45.59 53.12 -3.14
CA TYR A 99 -46.42 52.21 -2.35
C TYR A 99 -45.66 50.89 -2.18
N THR A 100 -45.55 50.39 -0.95
CA THR A 100 -44.67 49.25 -0.62
C THR A 100 -45.39 48.20 0.23
N SER A 101 -45.21 46.91 -0.05
CA SER A 101 -45.92 45.84 0.68
C SER A 101 -45.32 45.49 2.04
N ALA A 102 -44.06 45.85 2.24
CA ALA A 102 -43.36 45.65 3.49
C ALA A 102 -42.71 46.97 3.91
N VAL A 103 -42.81 47.28 5.21
CA VAL A 103 -42.16 48.43 5.85
C VAL A 103 -40.63 48.39 5.71
N SER A 104 -40.05 47.24 5.37
CA SER A 104 -38.61 46.98 5.36
C SER A 104 -37.87 47.35 4.08
N LEU A 105 -38.54 47.68 2.97
CA LEU A 105 -37.86 48.04 1.72
C LEU A 105 -38.06 49.53 1.42
N ASP A 106 -37.00 50.30 1.62
CA ASP A 106 -36.95 51.70 1.24
C ASP A 106 -36.73 51.79 -0.29
N PRO A 107 -37.58 52.50 -1.05
CA PRO A 107 -37.35 52.76 -2.47
C PRO A 107 -35.96 53.33 -2.78
N ALA A 108 -35.32 54.02 -1.83
CA ALA A 108 -33.95 54.51 -1.97
C ALA A 108 -32.89 53.40 -2.07
N GLN A 109 -33.24 52.14 -1.77
CA GLN A 109 -32.35 50.97 -1.90
C GLN A 109 -32.46 50.27 -3.26
N LEU A 110 -33.35 50.73 -4.16
CA LEU A 110 -33.40 50.24 -5.54
C LEU A 110 -32.11 50.67 -6.28
N PRO A 111 -31.36 49.73 -6.90
CA PRO A 111 -30.21 50.10 -7.71
C PRO A 111 -30.61 51.00 -8.87
N GLU A 112 -29.86 52.09 -9.10
CA GLU A 112 -30.12 52.99 -10.23
C GLU A 112 -30.14 52.26 -11.57
N SER A 113 -29.32 51.21 -11.71
CA SER A 113 -29.24 50.41 -12.94
C SER A 113 -30.54 49.70 -13.31
N ILE A 114 -31.33 49.22 -12.34
CA ILE A 114 -32.64 48.61 -12.64
C ILE A 114 -33.71 49.68 -12.78
N ALA A 115 -33.64 50.75 -11.99
CA ALA A 115 -34.62 51.84 -12.04
C ALA A 115 -34.63 52.51 -13.42
N GLN A 116 -33.46 52.86 -13.96
CA GLN A 116 -33.30 53.49 -15.28
C GLN A 116 -33.88 52.61 -16.40
N LEU A 117 -33.54 51.31 -16.41
CA LEU A 117 -34.03 50.40 -17.45
C LEU A 117 -35.56 50.27 -17.45
N VAL A 118 -36.18 50.33 -16.27
CA VAL A 118 -37.63 50.21 -16.10
C VAL A 118 -38.32 51.53 -16.43
N GLU A 119 -37.74 52.67 -16.05
CA GLU A 119 -38.18 54.01 -16.48
C GLU A 119 -38.12 54.18 -18.00
N ASP A 120 -37.08 53.66 -18.64
CA ASP A 120 -36.92 53.60 -20.11
C ASP A 120 -37.92 52.63 -20.78
N GLY A 121 -38.75 51.95 -19.99
CA GLY A 121 -39.83 51.11 -20.49
C GLY A 121 -39.42 49.68 -20.83
N SER A 122 -38.28 49.20 -20.32
CA SER A 122 -37.81 47.82 -20.45
C SER A 122 -38.08 46.99 -19.20
N VAL A 123 -38.38 45.70 -19.37
CA VAL A 123 -38.42 44.75 -18.24
C VAL A 123 -36.99 44.40 -17.87
N ALA A 124 -36.63 44.58 -16.60
CA ALA A 124 -35.27 44.37 -16.11
C ALA A 124 -35.27 43.46 -14.88
N ARG A 125 -34.16 42.73 -14.70
CA ARG A 125 -33.93 41.90 -13.51
C ARG A 125 -32.52 42.10 -12.99
N GLN A 126 -32.35 42.13 -11.68
CA GLN A 126 -31.05 42.30 -11.05
C GLN A 126 -30.98 41.56 -9.72
N ARG A 127 -29.83 40.91 -9.45
CA ARG A 127 -29.52 40.36 -8.14
C ARG A 127 -28.95 41.46 -7.25
N VAL A 128 -29.49 41.58 -6.04
CA VAL A 128 -29.08 42.57 -5.04
C VAL A 128 -28.85 41.89 -3.70
N THR A 129 -28.03 42.51 -2.85
CA THR A 129 -27.89 42.09 -1.47
C THR A 129 -28.72 43.03 -0.60
N THR A 130 -29.84 42.52 -0.07
CA THR A 130 -30.66 43.26 0.90
C THR A 130 -30.25 42.87 2.33
N PRO A 131 -30.67 43.60 3.37
CA PRO A 131 -30.46 43.18 4.76
C PRO A 131 -31.00 41.77 5.06
N GLY A 132 -31.99 41.31 4.29
CA GLY A 132 -32.54 39.95 4.33
C GLY A 132 -31.72 38.89 3.59
N GLY A 133 -30.59 39.24 2.98
CA GLY A 133 -29.74 38.36 2.17
C GLY A 133 -29.86 38.65 0.66
N THR A 134 -29.24 37.81 -0.17
CA THR A 134 -29.32 37.97 -1.62
C THR A 134 -30.76 37.78 -2.09
N SER A 135 -31.24 38.72 -2.90
CA SER A 135 -32.58 38.75 -3.47
C SER A 135 -32.50 39.07 -4.96
N VAL A 136 -33.54 38.71 -5.71
CA VAL A 136 -33.71 39.11 -7.11
C VAL A 136 -34.78 40.18 -7.14
N ILE A 137 -34.47 41.32 -7.77
CA ILE A 137 -35.44 42.35 -8.11
C ILE A 137 -35.83 42.16 -9.56
N VAL A 138 -37.13 42.16 -9.84
CA VAL A 138 -37.68 42.26 -11.20
C VAL A 138 -38.49 43.54 -11.28
N GLY A 139 -38.15 44.40 -12.25
CA GLY A 139 -38.88 45.62 -12.54
C GLY A 139 -39.66 45.51 -13.85
N VAL A 140 -40.91 45.97 -13.81
CA VAL A 140 -41.85 45.92 -14.93
C VAL A 140 -42.52 47.30 -15.10
N PRO A 141 -42.39 47.94 -16.27
CA PRO A 141 -43.08 49.20 -16.54
C PRO A 141 -44.55 48.95 -16.90
N ILE A 142 -45.44 49.70 -16.26
CA ILE A 142 -46.89 49.68 -16.51
C ILE A 142 -47.26 50.93 -17.30
N ARG A 143 -47.19 50.84 -18.62
CA ARG A 143 -47.38 51.99 -19.54
C ARG A 143 -48.82 52.52 -19.52
N SER A 144 -49.80 51.66 -19.32
CA SER A 144 -51.24 51.99 -19.24
C SER A 144 -51.56 52.98 -18.12
N ALA A 145 -50.89 52.86 -16.98
CA ALA A 145 -51.14 53.67 -15.79
C ALA A 145 -49.99 54.63 -15.44
N GLN A 146 -48.98 54.78 -16.31
CA GLN A 146 -47.75 55.53 -16.03
C GLN A 146 -47.13 55.16 -14.67
N ALA A 147 -47.03 53.85 -14.41
CA ALA A 147 -46.54 53.31 -13.14
C ALA A 147 -45.33 52.40 -13.34
N LEU A 148 -44.49 52.26 -12.31
CA LEU A 148 -43.39 51.31 -12.28
C LEU A 148 -43.67 50.28 -11.20
N TYR A 149 -43.59 48.99 -11.55
CA TYR A 149 -43.80 47.88 -10.63
C TYR A 149 -42.49 47.16 -10.40
N TYR A 150 -42.13 46.93 -9.14
CA TYR A 150 -40.95 46.17 -8.75
C TYR A 150 -41.34 45.06 -7.78
N GLU A 151 -40.77 43.88 -8.00
CA GLU A 151 -40.93 42.71 -7.15
C GLU A 151 -39.58 42.22 -6.68
N VAL A 152 -39.42 42.03 -5.37
CA VAL A 152 -38.19 41.60 -4.71
C VAL A 152 -38.42 40.25 -4.08
N SER A 153 -37.78 39.21 -4.64
CA SER A 153 -37.91 37.83 -4.17
C SER A 153 -36.63 37.36 -3.50
N SER A 154 -36.73 36.89 -2.26
CA SER A 154 -35.57 36.39 -1.51
C SER A 154 -35.00 35.09 -2.11
N LEU A 155 -33.66 34.98 -2.16
CA LEU A 155 -32.93 33.74 -2.48
C LEU A 155 -32.48 32.98 -1.22
N ARG A 156 -33.01 33.29 -0.04
CA ARG A 156 -32.62 32.63 1.22
C ARG A 156 -32.91 31.13 1.21
N VAL A 157 -34.07 30.72 0.69
CA VAL A 157 -34.42 29.30 0.57
C VAL A 157 -33.46 28.60 -0.38
N LEU A 158 -33.18 29.20 -1.55
CA LEU A 158 -32.25 28.65 -2.54
C LEU A 158 -30.83 28.52 -1.98
N SER A 159 -30.32 29.56 -1.31
CA SER A 159 -28.99 29.51 -0.69
C SER A 159 -28.90 28.43 0.38
N ARG A 160 -29.92 28.27 1.24
CA ARG A 160 -29.98 27.16 2.22
C ARG A 160 -29.99 25.79 1.53
N THR A 161 -30.76 25.61 0.46
CA THR A 161 -30.77 24.36 -0.31
C THR A 161 -29.40 24.05 -0.91
N LEU A 162 -28.73 25.04 -1.49
CA LEU A 162 -27.37 24.88 -2.03
C LEU A 162 -26.33 24.59 -0.94
N SER A 163 -26.45 25.19 0.24
CA SER A 163 -25.58 24.87 1.38
C SER A 163 -25.78 23.42 1.85
N ILE A 164 -27.03 22.96 1.96
CA ILE A 164 -27.33 21.56 2.31
C ILE A 164 -26.73 20.63 1.26
N LEU A 165 -26.94 20.90 -0.03
CA LEU A 165 -26.37 20.14 -1.13
C LEU A 165 -24.83 20.09 -1.06
N ALA A 166 -24.17 21.23 -0.81
CA ALA A 166 -22.72 21.29 -0.67
C ALA A 166 -22.23 20.44 0.50
N THR A 167 -22.89 20.52 1.65
CA THR A 167 -22.54 19.70 2.82
C THR A 167 -22.77 18.21 2.58
N SER A 168 -23.86 17.81 1.92
CA SER A 168 -24.11 16.41 1.59
C SER A 168 -23.09 15.85 0.61
N LEU A 169 -22.69 16.64 -0.40
CA LEU A 169 -21.65 16.25 -1.36
C LEU A 169 -20.28 16.13 -0.70
N LEU A 170 -19.94 17.02 0.24
CA LEU A 170 -18.70 16.94 1.02
C LEU A 170 -18.69 15.66 1.88
N VAL A 171 -19.75 15.40 2.64
CA VAL A 171 -19.85 14.19 3.49
C VAL A 171 -19.75 12.93 2.63
N ALA A 172 -20.46 12.86 1.50
CA ALA A 172 -20.38 11.73 0.58
C ALA A 172 -18.96 11.53 0.01
N SER A 173 -18.27 12.62 -0.34
CA SER A 173 -16.89 12.57 -0.84
C SER A 173 -15.91 12.06 0.22
N VAL A 174 -16.05 12.49 1.47
CA VAL A 174 -15.23 12.02 2.59
C VAL A 174 -15.47 10.54 2.85
N ILE A 175 -16.73 10.10 2.95
CA ILE A 175 -17.09 8.69 3.15
C ILE A 175 -16.50 7.82 2.04
N THR A 176 -16.67 8.24 0.78
CA THR A 176 -16.15 7.51 -0.37
C THR A 176 -14.62 7.43 -0.36
N THR A 177 -13.94 8.53 -0.04
CA THR A 177 -12.47 8.54 0.07
C THR A 177 -11.97 7.58 1.15
N VAL A 178 -12.60 7.57 2.32
CA VAL A 178 -12.27 6.64 3.42
C VAL A 178 -12.52 5.19 3.00
N ALA A 179 -13.67 4.91 2.37
CA ALA A 179 -13.98 3.58 1.87
C ALA A 179 -12.97 3.09 0.82
N SER A 180 -12.58 3.96 -0.12
CA SER A 180 -11.54 3.65 -1.12
C SER A 180 -10.16 3.43 -0.49
N ALA A 181 -9.79 4.21 0.53
CA ALA A 181 -8.55 4.00 1.27
C ALA A 181 -8.55 2.64 1.99
N ALA A 182 -9.67 2.27 2.62
CA ALA A 182 -9.85 0.98 3.27
C ALA A 182 -9.77 -0.18 2.26
N ALA A 183 -10.42 -0.05 1.10
CA ALA A 183 -10.32 -1.02 0.01
C ALA A 183 -8.87 -1.15 -0.49
N GLY A 184 -8.18 -0.03 -0.69
CA GLY A 184 -6.75 -0.02 -1.05
C GLY A 184 -5.87 -0.74 -0.03
N LEU A 185 -6.17 -0.61 1.28
CA LEU A 185 -5.45 -1.33 2.34
C LEU A 185 -5.67 -2.84 2.25
N ILE A 186 -6.90 -3.28 2.01
CA ILE A 186 -7.26 -4.70 1.88
C ILE A 186 -6.57 -5.31 0.65
N VAL A 187 -6.70 -4.65 -0.51
CA VAL A 187 -6.09 -5.10 -1.77
C VAL A 187 -4.57 -5.15 -1.64
N SER A 188 -3.95 -4.11 -1.09
CA SER A 188 -2.50 -4.07 -0.89
C SER A 188 -2.01 -5.16 0.07
N ARG A 189 -2.78 -5.51 1.10
CA ARG A 189 -2.46 -6.62 2.00
C ARG A 189 -2.53 -7.96 1.26
N ARG A 190 -3.57 -8.19 0.46
CA ARG A 190 -3.73 -9.44 -0.31
C ARG A 190 -2.61 -9.62 -1.34
N LEU A 191 -2.37 -8.62 -2.19
CA LEU A 191 -1.40 -8.74 -3.28
C LEU A 191 0.07 -8.77 -2.80
N LEU A 192 0.40 -8.07 -1.70
CA LEU A 192 1.79 -7.98 -1.24
C LEU A 192 2.14 -8.97 -0.12
N SER A 193 1.17 -9.70 0.44
CA SER A 193 1.47 -10.70 1.48
C SER A 193 2.26 -11.90 0.94
N PRO A 194 1.95 -12.47 -0.24
CA PRO A 194 2.71 -13.59 -0.80
C PRO A 194 4.17 -13.25 -1.05
N LEU A 195 4.45 -12.05 -1.56
CA LEU A 195 5.82 -11.57 -1.79
C LEU A 195 6.66 -11.50 -0.51
N ARG A 196 6.05 -11.17 0.64
CA ARG A 196 6.75 -11.20 1.93
C ARG A 196 7.05 -12.62 2.38
N ARG A 197 6.07 -13.53 2.29
CA ARG A 197 6.28 -14.95 2.61
C ARG A 197 7.38 -15.57 1.76
N MET A 198 7.42 -15.25 0.47
CA MET A 198 8.49 -15.66 -0.43
C MET A 198 9.86 -15.16 0.02
N SER A 199 9.96 -13.90 0.44
CA SER A 199 11.19 -13.35 1.01
C SER A 199 11.60 -14.07 2.29
N ASP A 200 10.66 -14.36 3.18
CA ASP A 200 10.92 -15.03 4.45
C ASP A 200 11.43 -16.46 4.19
N VAL A 201 10.72 -17.24 3.36
CA VAL A 201 11.12 -18.61 2.99
C VAL A 201 12.45 -18.64 2.26
N ALA A 202 12.76 -17.65 1.41
CA ALA A 202 14.05 -17.57 0.75
C ALA A 202 15.21 -17.33 1.73
N VAL A 203 14.98 -16.56 2.82
CA VAL A 203 15.96 -16.39 3.89
C VAL A 203 16.17 -17.72 4.63
N ASP A 204 15.10 -18.43 4.98
CA ASP A 204 15.20 -19.75 5.64
C ASP A 204 15.97 -20.78 4.79
N ILE A 205 15.73 -20.79 3.47
CA ILE A 205 16.45 -21.65 2.51
C ILE A 205 17.93 -21.27 2.45
N ALA A 206 18.26 -19.97 2.45
CA ALA A 206 19.64 -19.50 2.46
C ALA A 206 20.37 -19.84 3.76
N GLU A 207 19.65 -19.98 4.87
CA GLU A 207 20.17 -20.45 6.16
C GLU A 207 20.28 -22.00 6.23
N GLY A 208 19.85 -22.72 5.20
CA GLY A 208 20.02 -24.16 5.05
C GLY A 208 18.74 -25.00 5.23
N ASP A 209 17.59 -24.39 5.52
CA ASP A 209 16.31 -25.11 5.65
C ASP A 209 15.66 -25.37 4.28
N LEU A 210 16.19 -26.38 3.57
CA LEU A 210 15.69 -26.82 2.26
C LEU A 210 14.36 -27.59 2.32
N ASN A 211 13.76 -27.77 3.50
CA ASN A 211 12.45 -28.42 3.62
C ASN A 211 11.28 -27.43 3.50
N ARG A 212 11.54 -26.12 3.61
CA ARG A 212 10.51 -25.10 3.41
C ARG A 212 10.01 -25.12 1.97
N ARG A 213 8.70 -24.96 1.81
CA ARG A 213 8.04 -24.77 0.51
C ARG A 213 7.11 -23.58 0.60
N LEU A 214 6.93 -22.92 -0.54
CA LEU A 214 5.89 -21.90 -0.67
C LEU A 214 4.56 -22.55 -1.02
N ASP A 215 3.50 -21.98 -0.47
CA ASP A 215 2.11 -22.29 -0.78
C ASP A 215 1.52 -21.08 -1.53
N ALA A 216 0.76 -21.34 -2.60
CA ALA A 216 0.06 -20.34 -3.39
C ALA A 216 -1.00 -19.58 -2.58
N ALA A 217 -1.34 -20.04 -1.37
CA ALA A 217 -2.28 -19.38 -0.47
C ALA A 217 -3.66 -19.14 -1.13
N GLY A 218 -4.02 -19.97 -2.11
CA GLY A 218 -5.29 -19.95 -2.83
C GLY A 218 -5.43 -18.87 -3.89
N ASP A 219 -4.34 -18.37 -4.47
CA ASP A 219 -4.35 -17.42 -5.59
C ASP A 219 -3.79 -18.08 -6.86
N ASP A 220 -4.69 -18.42 -7.79
CA ASP A 220 -4.37 -19.13 -9.05
C ASP A 220 -3.38 -18.32 -9.91
N ASP A 221 -3.42 -16.98 -9.86
CA ASP A 221 -2.50 -16.12 -10.61
C ASP A 221 -1.05 -16.21 -10.08
N LEU A 222 -0.86 -16.71 -8.85
CA LEU A 222 0.44 -16.87 -8.21
C LEU A 222 0.99 -18.30 -8.29
N GLU A 223 0.18 -19.27 -8.69
CA GLU A 223 0.55 -20.69 -8.79
C GLU A 223 1.82 -20.90 -9.65
N PRO A 224 1.95 -20.30 -10.86
CA PRO A 224 3.15 -20.49 -11.68
C PRO A 224 4.44 -19.96 -11.02
N LEU A 225 4.33 -18.91 -10.21
CA LEU A 225 5.46 -18.34 -9.49
C LEU A 225 5.88 -19.25 -8.33
N VAL A 226 4.90 -19.77 -7.59
CA VAL A 226 5.14 -20.72 -6.49
C VAL A 226 5.76 -22.01 -7.01
N ASP A 227 5.24 -22.56 -8.11
CA ASP A 227 5.79 -23.75 -8.75
C ASP A 227 7.23 -23.52 -9.21
N SER A 228 7.50 -22.39 -9.86
CA SER A 228 8.86 -22.03 -10.31
C SER A 228 9.83 -21.90 -9.12
N PHE A 229 9.39 -21.32 -8.01
CA PHE A 229 10.21 -21.21 -6.80
C PHE A 229 10.47 -22.58 -6.17
N ASN A 230 9.43 -23.39 -5.98
CA ASN A 230 9.56 -24.72 -5.39
C ASN A 230 10.46 -25.62 -6.27
N HIS A 231 10.33 -25.53 -7.59
CA HIS A 231 11.20 -26.24 -8.54
C HIS A 231 12.68 -25.79 -8.42
N MET A 232 12.94 -24.50 -8.18
CA MET A 232 14.30 -24.01 -7.89
C MET A 232 14.84 -24.63 -6.60
N VAL A 233 14.04 -24.71 -5.54
CA VAL A 233 14.42 -25.35 -4.26
C VAL A 233 14.73 -26.83 -4.47
N ASP A 234 13.87 -27.55 -5.20
CA ASP A 234 14.09 -28.96 -5.52
C ASP A 234 15.36 -29.16 -6.35
N SER A 235 15.65 -28.25 -7.29
CA SER A 235 16.87 -28.29 -8.11
C SER A 235 18.13 -28.07 -7.27
N ILE A 236 18.10 -27.17 -6.29
CA ILE A 236 19.19 -26.94 -5.33
C ILE A 236 19.39 -28.19 -4.48
N HIS A 237 18.31 -28.73 -3.90
CA HIS A 237 18.37 -29.92 -3.06
C HIS A 237 18.94 -31.12 -3.81
N ALA A 238 18.44 -31.40 -5.02
CA ALA A 238 18.93 -32.49 -5.86
C ALA A 238 20.39 -32.29 -6.30
N ARG A 239 20.89 -31.06 -6.38
CA ARG A 239 22.31 -30.78 -6.68
C ARG A 239 23.19 -31.09 -5.48
N ILE A 240 22.80 -30.65 -4.29
CA ILE A 240 23.52 -30.94 -3.04
C ILE A 240 23.61 -32.46 -2.81
N GLU A 241 22.51 -33.20 -2.98
CA GLU A 241 22.51 -34.66 -2.86
C GLU A 241 23.41 -35.36 -3.90
N ARG A 242 23.56 -34.78 -5.09
CA ARG A 242 24.47 -35.30 -6.13
C ARG A 242 25.92 -35.03 -5.77
N ASP A 243 26.24 -33.82 -5.31
CA ASP A 243 27.59 -33.43 -4.90
C ASP A 243 28.04 -34.29 -3.69
N ALA A 244 27.14 -34.53 -2.73
CA ALA A 244 27.33 -35.44 -1.60
C ALA A 244 27.64 -36.89 -2.02
N ARG A 245 26.82 -37.45 -2.92
CA ARG A 245 27.05 -38.82 -3.44
C ARG A 245 28.35 -38.91 -4.22
N PHE A 246 28.64 -37.93 -5.07
CA PHE A 246 29.89 -37.87 -5.82
C PHE A 246 31.11 -37.85 -4.88
N ALA A 247 31.09 -37.03 -3.83
CA ALA A 247 32.16 -37.00 -2.84
C ALA A 247 32.34 -38.38 -2.16
N SER A 248 31.24 -39.05 -1.81
CA SER A 248 31.26 -40.40 -1.23
C SER A 248 31.85 -41.43 -2.20
N ASP A 249 31.41 -41.45 -3.45
CA ASP A 249 31.87 -42.41 -4.47
C ASP A 249 33.35 -42.22 -4.77
N VAL A 250 33.80 -40.96 -4.96
CA VAL A 250 35.22 -40.63 -5.17
C VAL A 250 36.07 -41.03 -3.95
N SER A 251 35.54 -40.87 -2.73
CA SER A 251 36.25 -41.29 -1.52
C SER A 251 36.52 -42.79 -1.50
N HIS A 252 35.52 -43.60 -1.88
CA HIS A 252 35.67 -45.05 -1.97
C HIS A 252 36.65 -45.47 -3.06
N GLU A 253 36.55 -44.86 -4.26
CA GLU A 253 37.42 -45.18 -5.39
C GLU A 253 38.88 -44.76 -5.19
N LEU A 254 39.16 -43.68 -4.44
CA LEU A 254 40.53 -43.25 -4.14
C LEU A 254 41.19 -44.02 -2.99
N ARG A 255 40.42 -44.52 -2.02
CA ARG A 255 40.97 -45.26 -0.86
C ARG A 255 41.69 -46.54 -1.28
N THR A 256 41.13 -47.28 -2.22
CA THR A 256 41.69 -48.54 -2.72
C THR A 256 43.09 -48.38 -3.36
N PRO A 257 43.30 -47.51 -4.36
CA PRO A 257 44.62 -47.31 -4.96
C PRO A 257 45.62 -46.65 -4.00
N LEU A 258 45.17 -45.77 -3.09
CA LEU A 258 46.04 -45.21 -2.05
C LEU A 258 46.54 -46.30 -1.09
N THR A 259 45.65 -47.18 -0.64
CA THR A 259 46.03 -48.32 0.22
C THR A 259 47.05 -49.21 -0.49
N ALA A 260 46.86 -49.48 -1.78
CA ALA A 260 47.80 -50.27 -2.58
C ALA A 260 49.18 -49.60 -2.70
N LEU A 261 49.22 -48.28 -2.96
CA LEU A 261 50.45 -47.50 -3.02
C LEU A 261 51.17 -47.45 -1.67
N SER A 262 50.43 -47.23 -0.59
CA SER A 262 50.92 -47.21 0.79
C SER A 262 51.51 -48.57 1.21
N THR A 263 50.83 -49.66 0.83
CA THR A 263 51.33 -51.03 1.03
C THR A 263 52.61 -51.27 0.25
N ALA A 264 52.65 -50.92 -1.04
CA ALA A 264 53.85 -51.06 -1.86
C ALA A 264 55.03 -50.24 -1.31
N ALA A 265 54.78 -48.98 -0.92
CA ALA A 265 55.77 -48.12 -0.28
C ALA A 265 56.29 -48.73 1.02
N SER A 266 55.42 -49.31 1.84
CA SER A 266 55.78 -50.00 3.09
C SER A 266 56.65 -51.24 2.84
N VAL A 267 56.36 -52.03 1.80
CA VAL A 267 57.20 -53.18 1.40
C VAL A 267 58.59 -52.74 0.96
N VAL A 268 58.69 -51.69 0.13
CA VAL A 268 59.98 -51.17 -0.35
C VAL A 268 60.76 -50.55 0.82
N ARG A 269 60.10 -49.84 1.74
CA ARG A 269 60.66 -49.30 2.98
C ARG A 269 61.19 -50.41 3.89
N GLY A 270 60.50 -51.54 4.00
CA GLY A 270 60.97 -52.71 4.77
C GLY A 270 62.29 -53.30 4.24
N ARG A 271 62.58 -53.13 2.95
CA ARG A 271 63.86 -53.54 2.33
C ARG A 271 64.94 -52.45 2.32
N ALA A 272 64.67 -51.27 2.85
CA ALA A 272 65.64 -50.17 2.92
C ALA A 272 66.98 -50.55 3.59
N PRO A 273 67.04 -51.42 4.63
CA PRO A 273 68.31 -51.83 5.25
C PRO A 273 69.27 -52.59 4.32
N GLU A 274 68.75 -53.19 3.24
CA GLU A 274 69.51 -53.97 2.26
C GLU A 274 70.03 -53.10 1.09
N MET A 275 69.66 -51.81 1.06
CA MET A 275 69.96 -50.90 -0.05
C MET A 275 71.19 -50.02 0.22
N PRO A 276 71.87 -49.52 -0.84
CA PRO A 276 72.91 -48.51 -0.69
C PRO A 276 72.40 -47.28 0.09
N PRO A 277 73.22 -46.60 0.92
CA PRO A 277 72.78 -45.54 1.83
C PRO A 277 71.94 -44.43 1.16
N ARG A 278 72.32 -44.04 -0.07
CA ARG A 278 71.58 -43.04 -0.86
C ARG A 278 70.20 -43.53 -1.31
N ALA A 279 70.08 -44.80 -1.70
CA ALA A 279 68.82 -45.39 -2.13
C ALA A 279 67.87 -45.61 -0.95
N ALA A 280 68.38 -46.07 0.20
CA ALA A 280 67.61 -46.21 1.43
C ALA A 280 67.01 -44.88 1.89
N THR A 281 67.80 -43.80 1.85
CA THR A 281 67.33 -42.44 2.19
C THR A 281 66.22 -41.97 1.24
N ALA A 282 66.38 -42.20 -0.07
CA ALA A 282 65.37 -41.82 -1.07
C ALA A 282 64.05 -42.59 -0.88
N VAL A 283 64.11 -43.90 -0.58
CA VAL A 283 62.93 -44.73 -0.28
C VAL A 283 62.21 -44.24 0.98
N GLN A 284 62.95 -43.88 2.03
CA GLN A 284 62.37 -43.35 3.26
C GLN A 284 61.59 -42.06 3.00
N VAL A 285 62.18 -41.13 2.25
CA VAL A 285 61.52 -39.86 1.87
C VAL A 285 60.27 -40.13 1.03
N LEU A 286 60.35 -41.01 0.03
CA LEU A 286 59.20 -41.37 -0.81
C LEU A 286 58.06 -42.00 0.00
N ALA A 287 58.36 -42.95 0.89
CA ALA A 287 57.36 -43.58 1.74
C ALA A 287 56.68 -42.56 2.66
N THR A 288 57.46 -41.65 3.28
CA THR A 288 56.89 -40.56 4.09
C THR A 288 56.00 -39.62 3.27
N GLN A 289 56.35 -39.34 2.01
CA GLN A 289 55.52 -38.51 1.13
C GLN A 289 54.23 -39.21 0.71
N VAL A 290 54.26 -40.53 0.48
CA VAL A 290 53.05 -41.33 0.20
C VAL A 290 52.12 -41.34 1.41
N ASP A 291 52.66 -41.57 2.61
CA ASP A 291 51.89 -41.55 3.87
C ASP A 291 51.24 -40.17 4.11
N TYR A 292 51.97 -39.08 3.82
CA TYR A 292 51.43 -37.71 3.91
C TYR A 292 50.32 -37.45 2.88
N PHE A 293 50.52 -37.86 1.62
CA PHE A 293 49.54 -37.66 0.55
C PHE A 293 48.26 -38.46 0.79
N GLU A 294 48.37 -39.71 1.25
CA GLU A 294 47.22 -40.53 1.64
C GLU A 294 46.37 -39.82 2.70
N ARG A 295 47.01 -39.34 3.78
CA ARG A 295 46.31 -38.59 4.84
C ARG A 295 45.65 -37.33 4.30
N LEU A 296 46.36 -36.51 3.54
CA LEU A 296 45.83 -35.26 3.00
C LEU A 296 44.60 -35.48 2.10
N VAL A 297 44.64 -36.52 1.25
CA VAL A 297 43.52 -36.85 0.35
C VAL A 297 42.33 -37.37 1.14
N LEU A 298 42.54 -38.25 2.12
CA LEU A 298 41.46 -38.75 2.98
C LEU A 298 40.81 -37.62 3.79
N ASP A 299 41.61 -36.73 4.36
CA ASP A 299 41.13 -35.56 5.13
C ASP A 299 40.32 -34.60 4.24
N LEU A 300 40.80 -34.31 3.02
CA LEU A 300 40.11 -33.42 2.09
C LEU A 300 38.76 -34.00 1.64
N LEU A 301 38.73 -35.28 1.31
CA LEU A 301 37.52 -35.98 0.90
C LEU A 301 36.49 -36.03 2.03
N GLU A 302 36.97 -36.18 3.25
CA GLU A 302 36.16 -36.16 4.44
C GLU A 302 35.54 -34.79 4.72
N ILE A 303 36.32 -33.73 4.63
CA ILE A 303 35.81 -32.35 4.73
C ILE A 303 34.75 -32.10 3.65
N SER A 304 35.02 -32.51 2.40
CA SER A 304 34.07 -32.39 1.29
C SER A 304 32.74 -33.11 1.57
N ARG A 305 32.80 -34.31 2.18
CA ARG A 305 31.61 -35.08 2.58
C ARG A 305 30.80 -34.36 3.68
N LEU A 306 31.49 -33.72 4.62
CA LEU A 306 30.88 -32.96 5.71
C LEU A 306 30.22 -31.67 5.19
N ASP A 307 30.89 -30.94 4.30
CA ASP A 307 30.40 -29.69 3.70
C ASP A 307 29.20 -29.93 2.77
N ALA A 308 29.17 -31.06 2.07
CA ALA A 308 28.03 -31.44 1.21
C ALA A 308 26.77 -31.87 2.01
N GLY A 309 26.81 -31.84 3.35
CA GLY A 309 25.68 -32.21 4.20
C GLY A 309 25.28 -33.68 4.11
N ALA A 310 26.16 -34.55 3.59
CA ALA A 310 25.89 -35.95 3.29
C ALA A 310 25.66 -36.81 4.56
N GLU A 311 26.18 -36.37 5.71
CA GLU A 311 26.02 -37.05 7.00
C GLU A 311 25.22 -36.20 7.98
N ARG A 312 23.95 -36.56 8.17
CA ARG A 312 23.18 -36.12 9.35
C ARG A 312 23.91 -36.59 10.60
N VAL A 313 24.17 -35.68 11.54
CA VAL A 313 24.75 -36.00 12.85
C VAL A 313 23.84 -37.00 13.54
N SER A 314 24.34 -38.21 13.79
CA SER A 314 23.59 -39.27 14.46
C SER A 314 23.89 -39.22 15.95
N LEU A 315 23.13 -38.41 16.68
CA LEU A 315 23.28 -38.30 18.13
C LEU A 315 22.64 -39.51 18.82
N GLU A 316 23.45 -40.27 19.55
CA GLU A 316 22.99 -41.37 20.38
C GLU A 316 23.40 -41.14 21.85
N PRO A 317 22.60 -41.59 22.84
CA PRO A 317 22.98 -41.53 24.24
C PRO A 317 24.14 -42.50 24.50
N VAL A 318 25.28 -41.97 24.93
CA VAL A 318 26.51 -42.74 25.15
C VAL A 318 26.98 -42.52 26.58
N ASP A 319 27.37 -43.62 27.23
CA ASP A 319 28.18 -43.56 28.44
C ASP A 319 29.62 -43.22 28.07
N LEU A 320 30.03 -41.98 28.32
CA LEU A 320 31.34 -41.44 27.98
C LEU A 320 32.47 -42.29 28.59
N LEU A 321 32.25 -42.90 29.75
CA LEU A 321 33.27 -43.60 30.52
C LEU A 321 33.65 -44.90 29.82
N SER A 322 32.61 -45.65 29.46
CA SER A 322 32.72 -46.88 28.69
C SER A 322 33.26 -46.60 27.28
N PHE A 323 32.87 -45.50 26.66
CA PHE A 323 33.37 -45.08 25.35
C PHE A 323 34.87 -44.74 25.38
N LEU A 324 35.32 -43.87 26.30
CA LEU A 324 36.73 -43.47 26.42
C LEU A 324 37.63 -44.65 26.76
N ARG A 325 37.19 -45.55 27.64
CA ARG A 325 37.94 -46.79 27.95
C ARG A 325 38.12 -47.65 26.71
N ARG A 326 37.06 -47.83 25.90
CA ARG A 326 37.11 -48.59 24.65
C ARG A 326 38.08 -47.97 23.65
N VAL A 327 38.04 -46.66 23.44
CA VAL A 327 38.93 -45.96 22.50
C VAL A 327 40.38 -46.01 23.00
N SER A 328 40.62 -45.74 24.30
CA SER A 328 41.96 -45.79 24.88
C SER A 328 42.63 -47.17 24.79
N SER A 329 41.84 -48.26 24.80
CA SER A 329 42.37 -49.62 24.65
C SER A 329 42.92 -49.93 23.25
N GLN A 330 42.61 -49.08 22.26
CA GLN A 330 43.08 -49.22 20.87
C GLN A 330 44.32 -48.35 20.56
N LEU A 331 44.66 -47.40 21.43
CA LEU A 331 45.85 -46.55 21.28
C LEU A 331 47.07 -47.24 21.89
N GLU A 332 48.22 -47.19 21.21
CA GLU A 332 49.49 -47.67 21.77
C GLU A 332 50.01 -46.67 22.81
N GLY A 333 49.79 -46.94 24.10
CA GLY A 333 50.29 -46.10 25.20
C GLY A 333 49.72 -46.46 26.57
N PRO A 334 50.26 -45.88 27.67
CA PRO A 334 49.67 -46.02 29.00
C PRO A 334 48.26 -45.39 29.01
N PRO A 335 47.29 -46.01 29.70
CA PRO A 335 45.92 -45.51 29.73
C PRO A 335 45.89 -44.09 30.32
N PRO A 336 45.12 -43.17 29.73
CA PRO A 336 44.98 -41.82 30.26
C PRO A 336 44.35 -41.86 31.65
N ASP A 337 44.79 -40.96 32.52
CA ASP A 337 44.19 -40.77 33.85
C ASP A 337 42.83 -40.10 33.65
N VAL A 338 41.75 -40.85 33.89
CA VAL A 338 40.37 -40.37 33.70
C VAL A 338 39.72 -40.23 35.07
N ASP A 339 39.50 -38.99 35.48
CA ASP A 339 38.76 -38.67 36.71
C ASP A 339 37.33 -39.20 36.58
N THR A 340 36.87 -40.05 37.52
CA THR A 340 35.64 -40.85 37.45
C THR A 340 34.38 -40.19 38.05
N GLU A 341 34.45 -38.95 38.52
CA GLU A 341 33.35 -38.31 39.26
C GLU A 341 32.31 -37.62 38.34
N GLY A 342 31.10 -38.21 38.22
CA GLY A 342 29.92 -37.55 37.64
C GLY A 342 28.99 -38.46 36.83
N PRO A 343 27.83 -37.96 36.34
CA PRO A 343 26.97 -38.67 35.39
C PRO A 343 27.49 -38.50 33.95
N TRP A 344 27.93 -39.58 33.30
CA TRP A 344 28.66 -39.51 32.01
C TRP A 344 27.77 -39.86 30.81
N ALA A 345 26.46 -39.71 30.96
CA ALA A 345 25.54 -39.87 29.84
C ALA A 345 25.56 -38.59 29.00
N VAL A 346 26.12 -38.66 27.80
CA VAL A 346 26.13 -37.55 26.83
C VAL A 346 25.58 -38.04 25.50
N THR A 347 24.78 -37.21 24.85
CA THR A 347 24.39 -37.42 23.45
C THR A 347 25.49 -36.93 22.53
N LEU A 348 26.12 -37.84 21.81
CA LEU A 348 27.20 -37.54 20.88
C LEU A 348 27.15 -38.48 19.67
N ASP A 349 27.84 -38.09 18.60
CA ASP A 349 28.07 -38.95 17.43
C ASP A 349 29.35 -39.76 17.68
N THR A 350 29.19 -41.02 18.07
CA THR A 350 30.29 -41.89 18.49
C THR A 350 31.37 -42.00 17.42
N ARG A 351 30.98 -42.11 16.15
CA ARG A 351 31.89 -42.27 15.01
C ARG A 351 32.74 -41.02 14.78
N ARG A 352 32.17 -39.82 14.95
CA ARG A 352 32.91 -38.57 14.82
C ARG A 352 33.88 -38.35 15.97
N VAL A 353 33.45 -38.62 17.20
CA VAL A 353 34.29 -38.40 18.40
C VAL A 353 35.46 -39.40 18.43
N GLU A 354 35.24 -40.67 18.06
CA GLU A 354 36.29 -41.70 18.00
C GLU A 354 37.41 -41.37 17.02
N ARG A 355 37.17 -40.47 16.07
CA ARG A 355 38.15 -40.10 15.04
C ARG A 355 38.90 -38.78 15.33
N ILE A 356 38.37 -37.95 16.22
CA ILE A 356 39.04 -36.74 16.72
C ILE A 356 40.09 -37.11 17.78
N MET A 357 39.80 -38.15 18.54
CA MET A 357 40.71 -38.74 19.54
C MET A 357 41.72 -39.65 18.88
#